data_AF-A0A924CN30-F1
#
_entry.id   AF-A0A924CN30-F1
#
_cell.length_a   1.000
_cell.length_b   1.000
_cell.length_c   1.000
_cell.angle_alpha   90.00
_cell.angle_beta   90.00
_cell.angle_gamma   90.00
#
_symmetry.space_group_name_H-M   'P 1'
#
loop_
_entity.id
_entity.type
_entity.pdbx_description
1 polymer ?
#
loop_
_entity_poly.entity_id
_entity_poly.type
_entity_poly.pdbx_seq_one_letter_code
_entity_poly.pdbx_strand_id
1 'polypeptide(L)'
;LTLLEKRATITRKIPPPRLVVEVVSPGDESEDNYKRDYLEKRDQYAAIAIPEYWIVDPDRAWIMVGTLIAGQYQFETFTGNQTLVSPTFPELKLTATQVLDA
;
A
#
# COMPACT_ATOMS: atom_id res chain seq x y z
N LEU A 1 11.15 23.01 -9.20
CA LEU A 1 10.75 21.86 -8.37
C LEU A 1 9.99 22.38 -7.14
N THR A 2 8.76 22.85 -7.37
CA THR A 2 7.89 23.55 -6.39
C THR A 2 6.90 22.60 -5.69
N LEU A 3 7.14 21.29 -5.77
CA LEU A 3 6.31 20.25 -5.16
C LEU A 3 6.73 19.88 -3.73
N LEU A 4 7.93 20.28 -3.28
CA LEU A 4 8.41 19.99 -1.93
C LEU A 4 7.92 20.99 -0.85
N GLU A 5 7.27 22.09 -1.23
CA GLU A 5 6.85 23.13 -0.27
C GLU A 5 5.52 22.80 0.43
N LYS A 6 4.73 21.85 -0.09
CA LYS A 6 3.54 21.31 0.58
C LYS A 6 3.92 20.13 1.45
N ARG A 7 4.01 20.37 2.76
CA ARG A 7 4.30 19.40 3.83
C ARG A 7 3.72 17.99 3.56
N ALA A 8 4.60 17.01 3.33
CA ALA A 8 4.28 15.58 3.19
C ALA A 8 4.13 14.91 4.58
N THR A 9 3.33 15.51 5.47
CA THR A 9 3.15 14.99 6.84
C THR A 9 1.68 14.88 7.14
N ILE A 10 1.18 13.65 7.23
CA ILE A 10 -0.16 13.37 7.72
C ILE A 10 -0.13 13.56 9.23
N THR A 11 -1.01 14.42 9.73
CA THR A 11 -1.19 14.62 11.18
C THR A 11 -2.54 14.03 11.58
N ARG A 12 -2.69 13.64 12.85
CA ARG A 12 -3.98 13.14 13.37
C ARG A 12 -5.13 14.16 13.33
N LYS A 13 -4.84 15.42 12.97
CA LYS A 13 -5.82 16.52 12.87
C LYS A 13 -6.49 16.60 11.51
N ILE A 14 -6.04 15.84 10.51
CA ILE A 14 -6.65 15.75 9.19
C ILE A 14 -7.29 14.39 8.99
N PRO A 15 -8.35 14.27 8.15
CA PRO A 15 -8.92 12.98 7.79
C PRO A 15 -7.83 12.04 7.23
N PRO A 16 -7.94 10.73 7.47
CA PRO A 16 -6.98 9.78 6.90
C PRO A 16 -7.04 9.83 5.37
N PRO A 17 -5.90 9.54 4.70
CA PRO A 17 -5.90 9.27 3.27
C PRO A 17 -6.90 8.17 2.91
N ARG A 18 -7.47 8.25 1.71
CA ARG A 18 -8.31 7.18 1.17
C ARG A 18 -7.49 5.96 0.75
N LEU A 19 -6.23 6.16 0.38
CA LEU A 19 -5.30 5.12 -0.04
C LEU A 19 -3.89 5.48 0.42
N VAL A 20 -3.16 4.49 0.90
CA VAL A 20 -1.71 4.52 1.05
C VAL A 20 -1.12 3.40 0.21
N VAL A 21 -0.03 3.68 -0.50
CA VAL A 21 0.74 2.68 -1.25
C VAL A 21 2.14 2.68 -0.69
N GLU A 22 2.58 1.55 -0.15
CA GLU A 22 3.95 1.32 0.31
C GLU A 22 4.67 0.50 -0.74
N VAL A 23 5.76 1.05 -1.30
CA VAL A 23 6.68 0.29 -2.14
C VAL A 23 7.80 -0.20 -1.24
N VAL A 24 7.91 -1.52 -1.06
CA VAL A 24 8.93 -2.08 -0.18
C VAL A 24 10.29 -1.97 -0.82
N SER A 25 11.29 -1.65 0.00
CA SER A 25 12.67 -1.65 -0.46
C SER A 25 13.16 -3.08 -0.70
N PRO A 26 14.06 -3.29 -1.67
CA PRO A 26 14.77 -4.55 -1.85
C PRO A 26 15.42 -5.04 -0.54
N GLY A 27 15.33 -6.34 -0.27
CA GLY A 27 15.91 -6.94 0.93
C GLY A 27 15.43 -8.36 1.25
N ASP A 28 16.27 -9.10 1.96
CA ASP A 28 15.94 -10.45 2.46
C ASP A 28 14.81 -10.40 3.50
N GLU A 29 14.02 -11.47 3.58
CA GLU A 29 12.92 -11.59 4.56
C GLU A 29 13.40 -11.54 6.02
N SER A 30 14.69 -11.79 6.24
CA SER A 30 15.34 -11.72 7.54
C SER A 30 15.76 -10.31 7.96
N GLU A 31 15.67 -9.31 7.08
CA GLU A 31 16.04 -7.94 7.42
C GLU A 31 14.96 -7.22 8.22
N ASP A 32 15.37 -6.35 9.14
CA ASP A 32 14.46 -5.55 9.98
C ASP A 32 13.46 -4.71 9.15
N ASN A 33 13.85 -4.33 7.94
CA ASN A 33 13.00 -3.62 6.99
C ASN A 33 11.79 -4.46 6.56
N TYR A 34 11.98 -5.76 6.33
CA TYR A 34 10.90 -6.68 5.97
C TYR A 34 9.85 -6.72 7.08
N LYS A 35 10.27 -6.96 8.33
CA LYS A 35 9.33 -7.04 9.47
C LYS A 35 8.54 -5.74 9.64
N ARG A 36 9.18 -4.58 9.55
CA ARG A 36 8.52 -3.28 9.70
C ARG A 36 7.51 -3.03 8.58
N ASP A 37 7.90 -3.24 7.33
CA ASP A 37 7.11 -2.86 6.16
C ASP A 37 5.96 -3.85 5.90
N TYR A 38 6.13 -5.11 6.32
CA TYR A 38 5.12 -6.15 6.15
C TYR A 38 4.17 -6.34 7.33
N LEU A 39 4.59 -6.05 8.57
CA LEU A 39 3.80 -6.37 9.76
C LEU A 39 3.44 -5.13 10.55
N GLU A 40 4.41 -4.27 10.88
CA GLU A 40 4.20 -3.20 11.88
C GLU A 40 3.40 -2.01 11.35
N LYS A 41 3.54 -1.66 10.06
CA LYS A 41 2.81 -0.53 9.46
C LYS A 41 1.31 -0.77 9.33
N ARG A 42 0.88 -2.03 9.20
CA ARG A 42 -0.54 -2.41 9.04
C ARG A 42 -1.40 -1.94 10.21
N ASP A 43 -0.95 -2.22 11.42
CA ASP A 43 -1.68 -1.85 12.63
C ASP A 43 -1.73 -0.33 12.81
N GLN A 44 -0.65 0.37 12.43
CA GLN A 44 -0.60 1.83 12.50
C GLN A 44 -1.60 2.49 11.55
N TYR A 45 -1.70 2.00 10.32
CA TYR A 45 -2.65 2.53 9.32
C TYR A 45 -4.10 2.15 9.64
N ALA A 46 -4.33 0.93 10.14
CA ALA A 46 -5.63 0.50 10.63
C ALA A 46 -6.11 1.36 11.82
N ALA A 47 -5.21 1.69 12.76
CA ALA A 47 -5.52 2.50 13.93
C ALA A 47 -5.96 3.95 13.59
N ILE A 48 -5.59 4.46 12.41
CA ILE A 48 -6.06 5.75 11.90
C ILE A 48 -7.13 5.62 10.81
N ALA A 49 -7.69 4.42 10.62
CA ALA A 49 -8.79 4.11 9.72
C ALA A 49 -8.55 4.48 8.25
N ILE A 50 -7.35 4.23 7.72
CA ILE A 50 -7.11 4.30 6.28
C ILE A 50 -7.87 3.14 5.61
N PRO A 51 -8.82 3.39 4.71
CA PRO A 51 -9.71 2.34 4.21
C PRO A 51 -9.03 1.38 3.24
N GLU A 52 -7.99 1.81 2.52
CA GLU A 52 -7.28 0.99 1.55
C GLU A 52 -5.76 1.16 1.69
N TYR A 53 -5.04 0.04 1.72
CA TYR A 53 -3.59 0.01 1.90
C TYR A 53 -2.94 -0.99 0.97
N TRP A 54 -2.02 -0.53 0.12
CA TRP A 54 -1.30 -1.37 -0.84
C TRP A 54 0.13 -1.60 -0.39
N ILE A 55 0.62 -2.82 -0.63
CA ILE A 55 2.03 -3.18 -0.50
C ILE A 55 2.48 -3.64 -1.88
N VAL A 56 3.51 -2.99 -2.42
CA VAL A 56 4.09 -3.29 -3.73
C VAL A 56 5.50 -3.83 -3.50
N ASP A 57 5.76 -5.07 -3.92
CA ASP A 57 7.08 -5.69 -3.87
C ASP A 57 7.60 -5.96 -5.28
N PRO A 58 8.51 -5.10 -5.80
CA PRO A 58 9.14 -5.30 -7.11
C PRO A 58 10.00 -6.55 -7.21
N ASP A 59 10.75 -6.90 -6.16
CA ASP A 59 11.68 -8.03 -6.17
C ASP A 59 10.93 -9.37 -6.22
N ARG A 60 9.80 -9.44 -5.52
CA ARG A 60 8.92 -10.61 -5.49
C ARG A 60 7.82 -10.55 -6.55
N ALA A 61 7.77 -9.48 -7.33
CA ALA A 61 6.86 -9.25 -8.46
C ALA A 61 5.36 -9.41 -8.11
N TRP A 62 4.93 -8.87 -6.98
CA TRP A 62 3.53 -8.91 -6.57
C TRP A 62 3.06 -7.60 -5.93
N ILE A 63 1.74 -7.42 -5.92
CA ILE A 63 1.05 -6.31 -5.24
C ILE A 63 -0.04 -6.88 -4.34
N MET A 64 -0.07 -6.48 -3.07
CA MET A 64 -1.16 -6.79 -2.15
C MET A 64 -2.06 -5.58 -2.00
N VAL A 65 -3.36 -5.73 -2.28
CA VAL A 65 -4.38 -4.71 -2.02
C VAL A 65 -5.12 -5.07 -0.75
N GLY A 66 -4.98 -4.23 0.27
CA GLY A 66 -5.62 -4.37 1.58
C GLY A 66 -6.85 -3.50 1.71
N THR A 67 -7.97 -4.09 2.14
CA THR A 67 -9.19 -3.37 2.51
C THR A 67 -9.40 -3.43 4.01
N LEU A 68 -9.65 -2.29 4.66
CA LEU A 68 -9.90 -2.23 6.10
C LEU A 68 -11.32 -2.71 6.41
N ILE A 69 -11.44 -3.87 7.06
CA ILE A 69 -12.70 -4.49 7.47
C ILE A 69 -12.65 -4.75 8.98
N ALA A 70 -13.62 -4.20 9.72
CA ALA A 70 -13.72 -4.38 11.17
C ALA A 70 -12.40 -4.07 11.94
N GLY A 71 -11.65 -3.06 11.49
CA GLY A 71 -10.41 -2.60 12.12
C GLY A 71 -9.16 -3.40 11.74
N GLN A 72 -9.25 -4.33 10.78
CA GLN A 72 -8.11 -5.10 10.29
C GLN A 72 -8.08 -5.12 8.75
N TYR A 73 -6.89 -5.14 8.17
CA TYR A 73 -6.76 -5.26 6.72
C TYR A 73 -6.96 -6.70 6.25
N GLN A 74 -7.83 -6.89 5.27
CA GLN A 74 -7.92 -8.10 4.47
C GLN A 74 -7.22 -7.85 3.14
N PHE A 75 -6.20 -8.66 2.84
CA PHE A 75 -5.38 -8.48 1.65
C PHE A 75 -5.71 -9.51 0.57
N GLU A 76 -5.68 -9.05 -0.67
CA GLU A 76 -5.66 -9.88 -1.87
C GLU A 76 -4.35 -9.62 -2.64
N THR A 77 -3.69 -10.68 -3.10
CA THR A 77 -2.41 -10.59 -3.81
C THR A 77 -2.62 -10.73 -5.31
N PHE A 78 -1.99 -9.86 -6.07
CA PHE A 78 -2.05 -9.78 -7.52
C PHE A 78 -0.64 -9.89 -8.11
N THR A 79 -0.52 -10.62 -9.21
CA THR A 79 0.73 -10.87 -9.94
C THR A 79 0.51 -10.81 -11.44
N GLY A 80 1.55 -10.51 -12.21
CA GLY A 80 1.50 -10.54 -13.67
C GLY A 80 0.36 -9.69 -14.27
N ASN A 81 -0.41 -10.31 -15.16
CA ASN A 81 -1.54 -9.68 -15.85
C ASN A 81 -2.85 -9.63 -15.03
N GLN A 82 -2.84 -10.02 -13.75
CA GLN A 82 -4.04 -9.89 -12.92
C GLN A 82 -4.37 -8.40 -12.72
N THR A 83 -5.62 -8.03 -13.03
CA THR A 83 -6.11 -6.67 -12.82
C THR A 83 -6.32 -6.41 -11.33
N LEU A 84 -5.73 -5.34 -10.82
CA LEU A 84 -5.90 -4.92 -9.44
C LEU A 84 -7.36 -4.54 -9.19
N VAL A 85 -7.88 -4.93 -8.02
CA VAL A 85 -9.23 -4.57 -7.58
C VAL A 85 -9.13 -3.56 -6.45
N SER A 86 -9.41 -2.30 -6.75
CA SER A 86 -9.50 -1.22 -5.76
C SER A 86 -10.96 -0.93 -5.39
N PRO A 87 -11.41 -1.18 -4.15
CA PRO A 87 -12.72 -0.73 -3.70
C PRO A 87 -12.86 0.80 -3.71
N THR A 88 -11.77 1.53 -3.47
CA THR A 88 -11.76 3.00 -3.44
C THR A 88 -11.80 3.61 -4.84
N PHE A 89 -11.17 2.95 -5.82
CA PHE A 89 -11.07 3.39 -7.21
C PHE A 89 -11.47 2.28 -8.19
N PRO A 90 -12.76 1.93 -8.31
CA PRO A 90 -13.21 0.80 -9.14
C PRO A 90 -12.91 0.92 -10.65
N GLU A 91 -12.69 2.16 -11.12
CA GLU A 91 -12.35 2.47 -12.50
C GLU A 91 -10.85 2.30 -12.81
N LEU A 92 -10.00 2.10 -11.79
CA LEU A 92 -8.58 1.84 -11.98
C LEU A 92 -8.38 0.44 -12.59
N LYS A 93 -8.08 0.39 -13.88
CA LYS A 93 -7.85 -0.85 -14.65
C LYS A 93 -6.37 -1.03 -14.95
N LEU A 94 -5.58 -1.26 -13.91
CA LEU A 94 -4.15 -1.60 -14.03
C LEU A 94 -3.92 -3.05 -13.66
N THR A 95 -3.00 -3.70 -14.35
CA THR A 95 -2.46 -5.00 -13.97
C THR A 95 -1.29 -4.84 -13.01
N ALA A 96 -0.95 -5.90 -12.26
CA ALA A 96 0.23 -5.88 -11.39
C ALA A 96 1.50 -5.55 -12.17
N THR A 97 1.73 -6.18 -13.33
CA THR A 97 2.86 -5.89 -14.22
C THR A 97 2.91 -4.42 -14.64
N GLN A 98 1.79 -3.81 -15.04
CA GLN A 98 1.78 -2.40 -15.42
C GLN A 98 2.17 -1.44 -14.29
N VAL A 99 1.90 -1.81 -13.04
CA VAL A 99 2.32 -1.01 -11.88
C VAL A 99 3.78 -1.26 -11.53
N LEU A 100 4.25 -2.50 -11.66
CA LEU A 100 5.63 -2.89 -11.36
C LEU A 100 6.64 -2.40 -12.40
N ASP A 101 6.22 -2.23 -13.65
CA ASP A 101 7.06 -1.79 -14.78
C ASP A 101 7.04 -0.27 -15.03
N ALA A 102 6.38 0.51 -14.17
CA ALA A 102 6.08 1.94 -14.37
C ALA A 102 7.28 2.89 -14.16
#